data_AF-A0A382DWZ8-F1
#
_entry.id   AF-A0A382DWZ8-F1
#
_cell.length_a   1.000
_cell.length_b   1.000
_cell.length_c   1.000
_cell.angle_alpha   90.00
_cell.angle_beta   90.00
_cell.angle_gamma   90.00
#
_symmetry.space_group_name_H-M   'P 1'
#
loop_
_entity.id
_entity.type
_entity.pdbx_description
1 polymer ?
#
loop_
_entity_poly.entity_id
_entity_poly.type
_entity_poly.pdbx_seq_one_letter_code
_entity_poly.pdbx_strand_id
1 'polypeptide(L)' 'MNRIGENSLFINMLKGKIHRATVTESDLNYIGSLTLDENLMNAAGFGEYEK' A
#
# COMPACT_ATOMS: atom_id res chain seq x y z
N MET A 1 14.82 38.98 -4.27
CA MET A 1 13.59 38.78 -3.48
C MET A 1 13.48 37.32 -3.10
N ASN A 2 13.54 37.01 -1.81
CA ASN A 2 13.51 35.65 -1.30
C ASN A 2 12.12 35.00 -1.49
N ARG A 3 12.15 33.73 -1.88
CA ARG A 3 11.01 32.85 -2.20
C ARG A 3 10.02 32.78 -1.03
N ILE A 4 8.86 33.42 -1.18
CA ILE A 4 7.64 33.06 -0.45
C ILE A 4 7.04 31.83 -1.12
N GLY A 5 7.60 30.65 -0.89
CA GLY A 5 7.16 29.43 -1.56
C GLY A 5 7.18 28.23 -0.63
N GLU A 6 5.98 27.86 -0.19
CA GLU A 6 5.61 26.50 0.21
C GLU A 6 6.20 25.97 1.53
N ASN A 7 5.58 26.34 2.65
CA ASN A 7 5.44 25.37 3.73
C ASN A 7 4.50 24.26 3.23
N SER A 8 5.06 23.22 2.61
CA SER A 8 4.30 22.05 2.20
C SER A 8 3.83 21.28 3.43
N LEU A 9 2.52 21.33 3.70
CA LEU A 9 1.86 20.49 4.69
C LEU A 9 1.70 19.09 4.10
N PHE A 10 2.40 18.10 4.65
CA PHE A 10 2.21 16.70 4.27
C PHE A 10 0.89 16.19 4.83
N ILE A 11 0.01 15.73 3.95
CA ILE A 11 -1.22 15.02 4.30
C ILE A 11 -1.06 13.53 4.00
N ASN A 12 -1.49 12.67 4.92
CA ASN A 12 -1.50 11.22 4.71
C ASN A 12 -2.83 10.83 4.08
N MET A 13 -2.77 10.27 2.87
CA MET A 13 -3.93 9.82 2.11
C MET A 13 -3.83 8.33 1.82
N LEU A 14 -4.99 7.66 1.74
CA LEU A 14 -5.03 6.26 1.32
C LEU A 14 -4.73 6.17 -0.19
N LYS A 15 -3.67 5.45 -0.56
CA LYS A 15 -3.30 5.22 -1.96
C LYS A 15 -4.29 4.29 -2.67
N GLY A 16 -4.67 3.19 -2.03
CA GLY A 16 -5.58 2.18 -2.57
C GLY A 16 -6.02 1.18 -1.52
N LYS A 17 -7.03 0.37 -1.83
CA LYS A 17 -7.49 -0.73 -0.96
C LYS A 17 -7.98 -1.91 -1.78
N ILE A 18 -7.81 -3.11 -1.23
CA ILE A 18 -8.53 -4.30 -1.68
C ILE A 18 -9.69 -4.50 -0.70
N HIS A 19 -10.92 -4.24 -1.16
CA HIS A 19 -12.09 -4.30 -0.29
C HIS A 19 -12.70 -5.70 -0.30
N ARG A 20 -12.88 -6.30 0.88
CA ARG A 20 -13.54 -7.62 1.07
C ARG A 20 -12.82 -8.77 0.35
N ALA A 21 -11.50 -8.75 0.32
CA ALA A 21 -10.73 -9.91 -0.08
C ALA A 21 -11.03 -11.11 0.82
N THR A 22 -11.03 -12.30 0.24
CA THR A 22 -11.10 -13.56 0.98
C THR A 22 -9.69 -14.03 1.29
N VAL A 23 -9.44 -14.40 2.55
CA VAL A 23 -8.19 -15.06 2.94
C VAL A 23 -8.20 -16.46 2.36
N THR A 24 -7.22 -16.77 1.52
CA THR A 24 -7.08 -18.08 0.88
C THR A 24 -6.19 -19.03 1.68
N GLU A 25 -5.24 -18.48 2.45
CA GLU A 25 -4.29 -19.25 3.25
C GLU A 25 -3.87 -18.48 4.50
N SER A 26 -3.57 -19.19 5.59
CA SER A 26 -3.01 -18.64 6.81
C SER A 26 -2.13 -19.68 7.52
N ASP A 27 -0.84 -19.38 7.66
CA ASP A 27 0.12 -20.23 8.38
C ASP A 27 0.84 -19.38 9.44
N LEU A 28 0.79 -19.84 10.69
CA LEU A 28 1.45 -19.22 11.83
C LEU A 28 2.99 -19.24 11.70
N ASN A 29 3.52 -20.24 11.01
CA ASN A 29 4.95 -20.44 10.86
C ASN A 29 5.50 -19.87 9.54
N TYR A 30 4.65 -19.25 8.71
CA TYR A 30 5.09 -18.61 7.49
C TYR A 30 5.97 -17.39 7.81
N ILE A 31 7.21 -17.42 7.34
CA ILE A 31 8.19 -16.37 7.53
C ILE A 31 8.13 -15.43 6.33
N GLY A 32 7.68 -14.19 6.53
CA GLY A 32 7.61 -13.20 5.46
C GLY A 32 6.53 -12.15 5.66
N SER A 33 6.19 -11.45 4.58
CA SER A 33 5.04 -10.52 4.49
C SER A 33 3.78 -11.25 3.99
N LEU A 34 2.70 -10.50 3.73
CA LEU A 34 1.51 -11.05 3.09
C LEU A 34 1.77 -11.36 1.60
N THR A 35 1.41 -12.55 1.14
CA THR A 35 1.37 -12.89 -0.29
C THR A 35 0.05 -12.39 -0.89
N LEU A 36 0.12 -11.70 -2.03
CA LEU A 36 -1.04 -11.18 -2.76
C LEU A 36 -0.97 -11.55 -4.24
N ASP A 37 -2.13 -11.70 -4.87
CA ASP A 37 -2.24 -11.86 -6.33
C ASP A 37 -1.79 -10.57 -7.04
N GLU A 38 -0.93 -10.72 -8.04
CA GLU A 38 -0.37 -9.61 -8.82
C GLU A 38 -1.47 -8.72 -9.45
N ASN A 39 -2.58 -9.32 -9.89
CA ASN A 39 -3.68 -8.56 -10.48
C ASN A 39 -4.38 -7.66 -9.44
N LEU A 40 -4.49 -8.12 -8.20
CA LEU A 40 -5.05 -7.32 -7.11
C LEU A 40 -4.11 -6.16 -6.74
N MET A 41 -2.80 -6.42 -6.72
CA MET A 41 -1.80 -5.38 -6.48
C MET A 41 -1.85 -4.30 -7.57
N ASN A 42 -1.87 -4.71 -8.84
CA ASN A 42 -1.97 -3.81 -9.98
C ASN A 42 -3.27 -2.99 -9.94
N ALA A 43 -4.40 -3.61 -9.62
CA ALA A 43 -5.69 -2.92 -9.51
C ALA A 43 -5.75 -1.93 -8.34
N ALA A 44 -5.07 -2.23 -7.22
CA ALA A 44 -5.01 -1.37 -6.04
C ALA A 44 -3.88 -0.33 -6.09
N GLY A 45 -2.98 -0.43 -7.07
CA GLY A 45 -1.81 0.44 -7.21
C GLY A 45 -0.71 0.17 -6.16
N PHE A 46 -0.57 -1.08 -5.72
CA PHE A 46 0.43 -1.50 -4.74
C PHE A 46 1.72 -2.01 -5.42
N GLY A 47 2.87 -1.61 -4.89
CA GLY A 47 4.17 -2.17 -5.23
C GLY A 47 4.58 -3.32 -4.31
N GLU A 48 5.47 -4.17 -4.80
CA GLU A 48 6.11 -5.19 -3.95
C GLU A 48 6.91 -4.53 -2.83
N TYR A 49 6.80 -5.07 -1.61
CA TYR A 49 7.39 -4.51 -0.39
C TYR A 49 6.92 -3.10 0.01
N GLU A 50 5.85 -2.58 -0.60
CA GLU A 50 5.23 -1.32 -0.19
C GLU A 50 4.61 -1.46 1.22
N LYS A 51 4.78 -0.42 2.05
CA LYS A 51 4.26 -0.36 3.41
C LYS A 51 2.88 0.29 3.48
#